data_AF-A0A0A0HP77-F1
#
_entry.id   AF-A0A0A0HP77-F1
#
_cell.length_a   1.000
_cell.length_b   1.000
_cell.length_c   1.000
_cell.angle_alpha   90.00
_cell.angle_beta   90.00
_cell.angle_gamma   90.00
#
_symmetry.space_group_name_H-M   'P 1'
#
loop_
_entity.id
_entity.type
_entity.pdbx_description
1 polymer ?
#
loop_
_entity_poly.entity_id
_entity_poly.type
_entity_poly.pdbx_seq_one_letter_code
_entity_poly.pdbx_strand_id
1 'polypeptide(L)' 'MSNFLSEGQTPEAWSKALKSHGVHVSPRLIRTRAREIGEFHQIGRLMLLTSEQMEKLFQSSGSAAESGKRQS' A
#
# COMPACT_ATOMS: atom_id res chain seq x y z
N MET A 1 6.88 3.01 21.88
CA MET A 1 5.54 3.62 21.74
C MET A 1 5.28 3.77 20.26
N SER A 2 4.19 3.21 19.75
CA SER A 2 3.86 3.20 18.32
C SER A 2 3.47 4.60 17.85
N ASN A 3 4.39 5.30 17.18
CA ASN A 3 4.18 6.66 16.69
C ASN A 3 3.49 6.67 15.31
N PHE A 4 2.52 5.78 15.11
CA PHE A 4 1.82 5.57 13.84
C PHE A 4 1.07 6.82 13.37
N LEU A 5 0.77 7.76 14.27
CA LEU A 5 0.22 9.07 13.92
C LEU A 5 1.25 9.99 13.24
N SER A 6 2.54 9.83 13.56
CA SER A 6 3.64 10.58 12.94
C SER A 6 4.20 9.89 11.68
N GLU A 7 4.10 8.56 11.63
CA GLU A 7 4.69 7.74 10.55
C GLU A 7 3.66 7.24 9.53
N GLY A 8 2.39 7.22 9.91
CA GLY A 8 1.30 6.72 9.07
C GLY A 8 0.83 7.77 8.08
N GLN A 9 0.64 7.35 6.84
CA GLN A 9 0.06 8.18 5.78
C GLN A 9 -1.25 7.59 5.27
N THR A 10 -2.12 8.45 4.75
CA THR A 10 -3.36 8.00 4.10
C THR A 10 -3.07 7.32 2.76
N PRO A 11 -3.98 6.49 2.24
CA PRO A 11 -3.88 5.94 0.88
C PRO A 11 -3.64 7.01 -0.21
N GLU A 12 -4.24 8.19 -0.07
CA GLU A 12 -4.03 9.34 -0.96
C GLU A 12 -2.59 9.87 -0.90
N ALA A 13 -2.05 10.03 0.31
CA ALA A 13 -0.69 10.51 0.51
C ALA A 13 0.33 9.50 -0.04
N TRP A 14 0.12 8.20 0.23
CA TRP A 14 0.94 7.14 -0.35
C TRP A 14 0.89 7.10 -1.87
N SER A 15 -0.30 7.20 -2.46
CA SER A 15 -0.46 7.25 -3.91
C SER A 15 0.32 8.42 -4.52
N LYS A 16 0.26 9.60 -3.88
CA LYS A 16 1.01 10.79 -4.30
C LYS A 16 2.53 10.59 -4.15
N ALA A 17 2.97 10.02 -3.03
CA ALA A 17 4.39 9.76 -2.76
C ALA A 17 4.95 8.77 -3.79
N LEU A 18 4.29 7.64 -4.01
CA LEU A 18 4.70 6.63 -5.00
C LEU A 18 4.74 7.18 -6.43
N LYS A 19 3.77 8.04 -6.78
CA LYS A 19 3.77 8.70 -8.10
C LYS A 19 5.02 9.53 -8.34
N SER A 20 5.57 10.17 -7.30
CA SER A 20 6.84 10.93 -7.41
C SER A 20 8.05 10.04 -7.72
N HIS A 21 7.94 8.74 -7.42
CA HIS A 21 8.92 7.71 -7.74
C HIS A 21 8.58 6.93 -9.02
N GLY A 22 7.61 7.39 -9.83
CA GLY A 22 7.18 6.74 -11.07
C GLY A 22 6.24 5.54 -10.86
N VAL A 23 5.89 5.21 -9.62
CA VAL A 23 5.03 4.07 -9.28
C VAL A 23 3.57 4.51 -9.26
N HIS A 24 2.76 3.93 -10.15
CA HIS A 24 1.35 4.29 -10.30
C HIS A 24 0.45 3.32 -9.51
N VAL A 25 0.06 3.72 -8.30
CA VAL A 25 -0.85 2.95 -7.45
C VAL A 25 -2.01 3.85 -7.03
N SER A 26 -3.24 3.40 -7.26
CA SER A 26 -4.42 4.17 -6.87
C SER A 26 -4.71 4.05 -5.36
N PRO A 27 -5.27 5.09 -4.72
CA PRO A 27 -5.70 5.01 -3.31
C PRO A 27 -6.73 3.90 -3.07
N ARG A 28 -7.56 3.57 -4.08
CA ARG A 28 -8.52 2.46 -4.01
C ARG A 28 -7.80 1.12 -3.88
N LEU A 29 -6.76 0.90 -4.70
CA LEU A 29 -5.98 -0.34 -4.65
C LEU A 29 -5.29 -0.51 -3.30
N ILE A 30 -4.69 0.55 -2.75
CA ILE A 30 -4.07 0.54 -1.41
C ILE A 30 -5.09 0.13 -0.36
N ARG A 31 -6.27 0.76 -0.34
CA ARG A 31 -7.34 0.41 0.62
C ARG A 31 -7.79 -1.05 0.49
N THR A 32 -7.98 -1.52 -0.74
CA THR A 32 -8.41 -2.89 -1.00
C THR A 32 -7.36 -3.87 -0.48
N ARG A 33 -6.09 -3.72 -0.85
CA ARG A 33 -5.00 -4.60 -0.42
C ARG A 33 -4.79 -4.56 1.10
N ALA A 34 -4.78 -3.37 1.70
CA ALA A 34 -4.63 -3.22 3.14
C ALA A 34 -5.74 -3.96 3.92
N ARG A 35 -6.98 -3.91 3.42
CA ARG A 35 -8.09 -4.67 4.00
C ARG A 35 -8.00 -6.17 3.77
N GLU A 36 -7.54 -6.59 2.59
CA GLU A 36 -7.34 -8.01 2.25
C GLU A 36 -6.34 -8.68 3.20
N ILE A 37 -5.24 -7.99 3.53
CA ILE A 37 -4.17 -8.55 4.37
C ILE A 37 -4.26 -8.14 5.85
N GLY A 38 -5.21 -7.27 6.21
CA GLY A 38 -5.38 -6.78 7.58
C GLY A 38 -4.30 -5.82 8.08
N GLU A 39 -3.47 -5.26 7.20
CA GLU A 39 -2.34 -4.38 7.55
C GLU A 39 -2.72 -2.90 7.36
N PHE A 40 -3.27 -2.29 8.40
CA PHE A 40 -3.51 -0.84 8.47
C PHE A 40 -3.87 -0.41 9.90
N HIS A 41 -3.82 0.90 10.15
CA HIS A 41 -4.42 1.52 11.32
C HIS A 41 -5.69 2.29 10.94
N GLN A 42 -6.74 2.16 11.76
CA GLN A 42 -8.00 2.87 11.57
C GLN A 42 -8.28 3.82 12.73
N ILE A 43 -8.60 5.07 12.38
CA ILE A 43 -9.06 6.10 13.33
C ILE A 43 -10.39 6.65 12.82
N GLY A 44 -11.49 6.17 13.39
CA GLY A 44 -12.83 6.45 12.86
C GLY A 44 -12.96 5.99 11.41
N ARG A 45 -13.06 6.95 10.47
CA ARG A 45 -13.11 6.68 9.02
C ARG A 45 -11.76 6.82 8.33
N LEU A 46 -10.74 7.31 9.03
CA LEU A 46 -9.40 7.50 8.49
C LEU A 46 -8.65 6.17 8.51
N MET A 47 -8.01 5.85 7.39
CA MET A 47 -7.07 4.73 7.26
C MET A 47 -5.67 5.32 7.15
N LEU A 48 -4.74 4.81 7.96
CA LEU A 48 -3.34 5.14 7.94
C LEU A 48 -2.53 3.87 7.69
N LEU A 49 -1.49 4.00 6.86
CA LEU A 49 -0.53 2.95 6.60
C LEU A 49 0.87 3.47 6.90
N THR A 50 1.65 2.70 7.65
CA THR A 50 3.08 2.95 7.81
C THR A 50 3.85 2.43 6.59
N SER A 51 5.13 2.83 6.46
CA SER A 51 6.00 2.32 5.40
C SER A 51 6.12 0.79 5.45
N GLU A 52 6.23 0.22 6.65
CA GLU A 52 6.32 -1.24 6.85
C GLU A 52 5.06 -1.96 6.33
N GLN A 53 3.86 -1.41 6.61
CA GLN A 53 2.61 -1.97 6.10
C GLN A 53 2.53 -1.88 4.57
N MET A 54 3.00 -0.77 3.99
CA MET A 54 3.07 -0.61 2.53
C MET A 54 4.01 -1.62 1.87
N GLU A 55 5.15 -1.94 2.50
CA GLU A 55 6.05 -2.99 2.01
C GLU A 55 5.34 -4.34 1.98
N LYS A 56 4.63 -4.71 3.06
CA LYS A 56 3.83 -5.95 3.11
C LYS A 56 2.75 -6.00 2.03
N LEU A 57 2.09 -4.87 1.75
CA LEU A 57 1.10 -4.75 0.66
C LEU A 57 1.68 -5.17 -0.70
N PHE A 58 2.94 -4.82 -0.98
CA PHE A 58 3.56 -5.09 -2.28
C PHE A 58 4.38 -6.39 -2.31
N GLN A 59 4.89 -6.86 -1.18
CA GLN A 59 5.56 -8.17 -1.10
C GLN A 59 4.62 -9.33 -1.50
N SER A 60 3.32 -9.22 -1.20
CA SER A 60 2.31 -10.20 -1.63
C SER A 60 2.13 -10.27 -3.17
N SER A 61 2.55 -9.23 -3.91
CA SER A 61 2.43 -9.18 -5.38
C SER A 61 3.64 -9.78 -6.13
N GLY A 62 4.71 -10.14 -5.43
CA GLY A 62 5.88 -10.82 -6.01
C GLY A 62 5.57 -12.19 -6.62
N SER A 63 4.41 -12.78 -6.31
CA SER A 63 3.96 -14.05 -6.91
C SER A 63 3.03 -13.88 -8.13
N ALA A 64 2.61 -12.65 -8.48
CA ALA A 64 1.65 -12.42 -9.57
C ALA A 64 2.25 -11.69 -10.79
N ALA A 65 3.47 -11.16 -10.68
CA ALA A 65 4.15 -10.46 -11.78
C ALA A 65 4.86 -11.41 -12.78
N GLU A 66 4.91 -12.72 -12.52
CA GLU A 66 5.55 -13.71 -13.43
C GLU A 66 4.64 -14.30 -14.51
N SER A 67 3.33 -14.04 -14.50
CA SER A 67 2.43 -14.52 -15.58
C SER A 67 2.42 -13.63 -16.84
N GLY A 68 3.38 -12.70 -16.97
CA GLY A 68 3.50 -11.76 -18.09
C GLY A 68 4.67 -12.02 -19.05
N LYS A 69 5.41 -13.13 -18.94
CA LYS A 69 6.43 -13.50 -19.94
C LYS A 69 5.83 -14.42 -20.99
N ARG A 70 5.35 -13.78 -22.07
CA ARG A 70 5.51 -14.16 -23.48
C ARG A 70 5.65 -15.67 -23.75
N GLN A 71 4.56 -16.28 -24.20
CA GLN A 71 4.65 -17.24 -25.31
C GLN A 71 5.26 -16.52 -26.52
N SER A 72 6.37 -17.02 -27.02
CA SER A 72 6.86 -16.85 -28.39
C SER A 72 7.59 -18.12 -28.77
#